data_AF-A0A957Z8K1-F1
#
_entry.id   AF-A0A957Z8K1-F1
#
_cell.length_a   1.000
_cell.length_b   1.000
_cell.length_c   1.000
_cell.angle_alpha   90.00
_cell.angle_beta   90.00
_cell.angle_gamma   90.00
#
_symmetry.space_group_name_H-M   'P 1'
#
loop_
_entity.id
_entity.type
_entity.pdbx_description
1 polymer ?
#
loop_
_entity_poly.entity_id
_entity_poly.type
_entity_poly.pdbx_seq_one_letter_code
_entity_poly.pdbx_strand_id
1 'polypeptide(L)'
;PNKTGWRAEEYAGQLPDDVAQGTTGLACIDGFSAELRATGYLHNHARMWLAAYIVHFRRVRWQAGARWFLTHLLDGDPASNNLSWQWVASTFSHKPYIFNRANLEKYAGSAYCQSCPLRAGCPLNDSYEALAARLFPRMSGGEAVDSGPLPAVDGEHGTATAQVHGQTIVWVHGDMLSPQSVALQAQPGAPAIWVWDDELLAAQRISLKRIVFLYECLLELPVVIRRGDVAAEVLDFARAAGARTIVTAASPSPRFAAIRRRLEQEMPVAVLHESPFATAPRALDLRRFSRYWRKVERSVLPQSGARRDV
;
A
#
# COMPACT_ATOMS: atom_id res chain seq x y z
N PRO A 1 -9.01 0.69 -17.99
CA PRO A 1 -10.19 1.58 -18.00
C PRO A 1 -11.16 1.21 -16.88
N ASN A 2 -11.74 2.18 -16.17
CA ASN A 2 -12.74 1.92 -15.12
C ASN A 2 -14.02 1.37 -15.78
N LYS A 3 -14.66 0.36 -15.18
CA LYS A 3 -15.94 -0.19 -15.67
C LYS A 3 -17.13 0.66 -15.19
N THR A 4 -17.09 1.96 -15.48
CA THR A 4 -18.07 2.96 -14.99
C THR A 4 -18.84 3.67 -16.11
N GLY A 5 -18.47 3.42 -17.37
CA GLY A 5 -19.03 4.13 -18.54
C GLY A 5 -18.42 5.53 -18.79
N TRP A 6 -17.47 5.97 -17.95
CA TRP A 6 -16.74 7.23 -18.10
C TRP A 6 -15.37 7.00 -18.76
N ARG A 7 -14.92 7.95 -19.59
CA ARG A 7 -13.59 7.95 -20.19
C ARG A 7 -12.54 8.46 -19.18
N ALA A 8 -11.27 8.10 -19.37
CA ALA A 8 -10.20 8.45 -18.43
C ALA A 8 -9.94 9.96 -18.32
N GLU A 9 -10.30 10.72 -19.36
CA GLU A 9 -10.17 12.18 -19.45
C GLU A 9 -11.31 12.89 -18.71
N GLU A 10 -12.42 12.20 -18.46
CA GLU A 10 -13.57 12.73 -17.71
C GLU A 10 -13.35 12.67 -16.18
N TYR A 11 -12.21 12.09 -15.74
CA TYR A 11 -11.79 12.08 -14.35
C TYR A 11 -10.74 13.16 -14.07
N ALA A 12 -10.97 13.97 -13.05
CA ALA A 12 -10.00 14.94 -12.56
C ALA A 12 -8.72 14.23 -12.10
N GLY A 13 -7.56 14.76 -12.50
CA GLY A 13 -6.25 14.17 -12.18
C GLY A 13 -5.73 14.51 -10.79
N GLN A 14 -6.34 15.46 -10.10
CA GLN A 14 -5.95 15.93 -8.77
C GLN A 14 -7.11 15.76 -7.79
N LEU A 15 -6.77 15.54 -6.52
CA LEU A 15 -7.74 15.49 -5.44
C LEU A 15 -8.23 16.93 -5.14
N PRO A 16 -9.54 17.19 -5.10
CA PRO A 16 -10.06 18.49 -4.71
C PRO A 16 -9.67 18.88 -3.28
N ASP A 17 -9.31 20.15 -3.07
CA ASP A 17 -8.85 20.66 -1.78
C ASP A 17 -9.89 20.52 -0.67
N ASP A 18 -11.18 20.68 -0.99
CA ASP A 18 -12.27 20.53 -0.02
C ASP A 18 -12.32 19.10 0.57
N VAL A 19 -12.03 18.08 -0.24
CA VAL A 19 -11.91 16.69 0.25
C VAL A 19 -10.64 16.52 1.09
N ALA A 20 -9.50 17.02 0.59
CA ALA A 20 -8.22 16.91 1.28
C ALA A 20 -8.22 17.61 2.65
N GLN A 21 -8.97 18.72 2.78
CA GLN A 21 -9.08 19.50 4.02
C GLN A 21 -10.30 19.15 4.88
N GLY A 22 -11.22 18.32 4.38
CA GLY A 22 -12.43 17.94 5.10
C GLY A 22 -13.42 19.10 5.26
N THR A 23 -13.73 19.77 4.16
CA THR A 23 -14.61 20.95 4.09
C THR A 23 -15.66 20.82 2.97
N THR A 24 -16.03 19.58 2.62
CA THR A 24 -17.02 19.26 1.59
C THR A 24 -18.46 19.59 2.01
N GLY A 25 -18.70 19.79 3.32
CA GLY A 25 -20.03 19.96 3.91
C GLY A 25 -20.75 18.63 4.17
N LEU A 26 -20.18 17.50 3.74
CA LEU A 26 -20.65 16.17 4.11
C LEU A 26 -19.90 15.71 5.36
N ALA A 27 -20.58 15.76 6.51
CA ALA A 27 -19.98 15.48 7.81
C ALA A 27 -19.21 14.13 7.87
N CYS A 28 -19.66 13.10 7.15
CA CYS A 28 -18.93 11.83 7.07
C CYS A 28 -17.60 11.96 6.30
N ILE A 29 -17.62 12.56 5.11
CA ILE A 29 -16.43 12.74 4.28
C ILE A 29 -15.42 13.66 5.00
N ASP A 30 -15.93 14.74 5.60
CA ASP A 30 -15.12 15.69 6.34
C ASP A 30 -14.52 15.04 7.60
N GLY A 31 -15.31 14.24 8.31
CA GLY A 31 -14.85 13.45 9.45
C GLY A 31 -13.78 12.43 9.09
N PHE A 32 -13.95 11.66 8.02
CA PHE A 32 -12.94 10.69 7.57
C PHE A 32 -11.64 11.38 7.13
N SER A 33 -11.75 12.52 6.44
CA SER A 33 -10.57 13.30 6.05
C SER A 33 -9.84 13.88 7.26
N ALA A 34 -10.58 14.40 8.25
CA ALA A 34 -10.02 14.89 9.50
C ALA A 34 -9.35 13.76 10.29
N GLU A 35 -10.02 12.63 10.49
CA GLU A 35 -9.50 11.46 11.21
C GLU A 35 -8.21 10.97 10.55
N LEU A 36 -8.19 10.75 9.23
CA LEU A 36 -6.99 10.31 8.52
C LEU A 36 -5.79 11.22 8.76
N ARG A 37 -5.97 12.55 8.68
CA ARG A 37 -4.88 13.52 8.92
C ARG A 37 -4.49 13.58 10.41
N ALA A 38 -5.48 13.48 11.30
CA ALA A 38 -5.32 13.63 12.74
C ALA A 38 -4.79 12.38 13.44
N THR A 39 -4.97 11.18 12.89
CA THR A 39 -4.51 9.93 13.50
C THR A 39 -3.53 9.16 12.62
N GLY A 40 -3.56 9.38 11.30
CA GLY A 40 -2.83 8.56 10.35
C GLY A 40 -3.47 7.18 10.13
N TYR A 41 -4.72 6.99 10.55
CA TYR A 41 -5.47 5.75 10.42
C TYR A 41 -6.91 6.02 9.99
N LEU A 42 -7.49 5.07 9.27
CA LEU A 42 -8.93 4.98 9.03
C LEU A 42 -9.37 3.53 9.09
N HIS A 43 -10.55 3.27 9.65
CA HIS A 43 -11.19 1.97 9.56
C HIS A 43 -11.49 1.60 8.09
N ASN A 44 -11.41 0.31 7.74
CA ASN A 44 -11.54 -0.15 6.35
C ASN A 44 -12.84 0.32 5.66
N HIS A 45 -13.99 0.29 6.34
CA HIS A 45 -15.24 0.84 5.78
C HIS A 45 -15.14 2.33 5.43
N ALA A 46 -14.54 3.15 6.29
CA ALA A 46 -14.33 4.56 6.04
C ALA A 46 -13.39 4.79 4.85
N ARG A 47 -12.33 3.98 4.71
CA ARG A 47 -11.46 3.98 3.53
C ARG A 47 -12.26 3.73 2.24
N MET A 48 -13.09 2.69 2.24
CA MET A 48 -13.92 2.32 1.09
C MET A 48 -14.94 3.42 0.74
N TRP A 49 -15.63 3.99 1.73
CA TRP A 49 -16.60 5.07 1.51
C TRP A 49 -15.95 6.35 0.98
N LEU A 50 -14.84 6.77 1.57
CA LEU A 50 -14.11 7.95 1.13
C LEU A 50 -13.55 7.77 -0.28
N ALA A 51 -13.00 6.58 -0.59
CA ALA A 51 -12.55 6.24 -1.94
C ALA A 51 -13.71 6.24 -2.94
N ALA A 52 -14.87 5.67 -2.59
CA ALA A 52 -16.05 5.66 -3.45
C ALA A 52 -16.56 7.08 -3.73
N TYR A 53 -16.58 7.94 -2.71
CA TYR A 53 -16.92 9.35 -2.85
C TYR A 53 -15.97 10.07 -3.82
N ILE A 54 -14.67 9.94 -3.60
CA ILE A 54 -13.64 10.55 -4.45
C ILE A 54 -13.75 10.07 -5.90
N VAL A 55 -13.82 8.75 -6.12
CA VAL A 55 -13.80 8.19 -7.48
C VAL A 55 -15.12 8.43 -8.20
N HIS A 56 -16.25 8.12 -7.58
CA HIS A 56 -17.53 8.04 -8.29
C HIS A 56 -18.37 9.31 -8.17
N PHE A 57 -18.41 9.91 -6.97
CA PHE A 57 -19.24 11.11 -6.74
C PHE A 57 -18.51 12.39 -7.19
N ARG A 58 -17.19 12.43 -7.04
CA ARG A 58 -16.36 13.57 -7.45
C ARG A 58 -15.66 13.37 -8.80
N ARG A 59 -15.74 12.18 -9.39
CA ARG A 59 -15.09 11.83 -10.67
C ARG A 59 -13.61 12.18 -10.66
N VAL A 60 -12.90 11.70 -9.64
CA VAL A 60 -11.44 11.87 -9.50
C VAL A 60 -10.74 10.56 -9.82
N ARG A 61 -9.59 10.63 -10.50
CA ARG A 61 -8.75 9.46 -10.77
C ARG A 61 -8.34 8.81 -9.46
N TRP A 62 -8.50 7.49 -9.35
CA TRP A 62 -8.22 6.75 -8.11
C TRP A 62 -6.78 6.95 -7.63
N GLN A 63 -5.83 7.16 -8.55
CA GLN A 63 -4.43 7.42 -8.24
C GLN A 63 -4.23 8.67 -7.38
N ALA A 64 -5.04 9.71 -7.58
CA ALA A 64 -4.94 10.95 -6.82
C ALA A 64 -5.35 10.72 -5.35
N GLY A 65 -6.45 10.00 -5.13
CA GLY A 65 -6.89 9.61 -3.79
C GLY A 65 -5.94 8.61 -3.12
N ALA A 66 -5.45 7.63 -3.87
CA ALA A 66 -4.48 6.64 -3.39
C ALA A 66 -3.17 7.29 -2.91
N ARG A 67 -2.66 8.27 -3.66
CA ARG A 67 -1.47 9.04 -3.27
C ARG A 67 -1.72 9.84 -1.99
N TRP A 68 -2.86 10.52 -1.90
CA TRP A 68 -3.21 11.29 -0.69
C TRP A 68 -3.37 10.40 0.54
N PHE A 69 -3.94 9.20 0.40
CA PHE A 69 -3.98 8.22 1.50
C PHE A 69 -2.57 7.84 1.97
N LEU A 70 -1.66 7.52 1.03
CA LEU A 70 -0.28 7.17 1.38
C LEU A 70 0.48 8.33 2.04
N THR A 71 0.12 9.58 1.78
CA THR A 71 0.70 10.72 2.52
C THR A 71 0.45 10.63 4.03
N HIS A 72 -0.69 10.08 4.45
CA HIS A 72 -1.15 10.11 5.84
C HIS A 72 -1.14 8.76 6.57
N LEU A 73 -1.41 7.64 5.87
CA LEU A 73 -1.56 6.33 6.49
C LEU A 73 -0.26 5.82 7.13
N LEU A 74 -0.29 5.57 8.44
CA LEU A 74 0.82 4.94 9.15
C LEU A 74 1.00 3.47 8.72
N ASP A 75 -0.12 2.77 8.51
CA ASP A 75 -0.18 1.41 7.97
C ASP A 75 -0.16 1.36 6.43
N GLY A 76 0.23 2.46 5.79
CA GLY A 76 0.16 2.63 4.35
C GLY A 76 1.17 1.78 3.57
N ASP A 77 0.72 0.63 3.07
CA ASP A 77 1.43 -0.19 2.08
C ASP A 77 1.00 0.19 0.64
N PRO A 78 1.93 0.56 -0.27
CA PRO A 78 1.60 0.93 -1.64
C PRO A 78 0.82 -0.15 -2.42
N ALA A 79 1.13 -1.43 -2.23
CA ALA A 79 0.48 -2.51 -2.97
C ALA A 79 -0.98 -2.67 -2.54
N SER A 80 -1.22 -2.85 -1.24
CA SER A 80 -2.54 -3.01 -0.64
C SER A 80 -3.42 -1.78 -0.82
N ASN A 81 -2.86 -0.58 -0.68
CA ASN A 81 -3.56 0.67 -0.94
C ASN A 81 -4.00 0.74 -2.40
N ASN A 82 -3.08 0.61 -3.36
CA ASN A 82 -3.42 0.74 -4.77
C ASN A 82 -4.41 -0.33 -5.24
N LEU A 83 -4.31 -1.57 -4.75
CA LEU A 83 -5.25 -2.64 -5.08
C LEU A 83 -6.66 -2.33 -4.56
N SER A 84 -6.78 -1.80 -3.34
CA SER A 84 -8.07 -1.40 -2.75
C SER A 84 -8.72 -0.26 -3.54
N TRP A 85 -7.95 0.75 -3.93
CA TRP A 85 -8.45 1.86 -4.75
C TRP A 85 -8.89 1.41 -6.14
N GLN A 86 -8.13 0.52 -6.77
CA GLN A 86 -8.48 -0.10 -8.05
C GLN A 86 -9.77 -0.93 -7.97
N TRP A 87 -9.97 -1.66 -6.87
CA TRP A 87 -11.20 -2.40 -6.63
C TRP A 87 -12.41 -1.46 -6.53
N VAL A 88 -12.30 -0.38 -5.75
CA VAL A 88 -13.36 0.64 -5.62
C VAL A 88 -13.65 1.28 -6.98
N ALA A 89 -12.60 1.63 -7.74
CA ALA A 89 -12.70 2.22 -9.07
C ALA A 89 -13.18 1.26 -10.17
N SER A 90 -13.35 -0.02 -9.84
CA SER A 90 -13.78 -1.06 -10.78
C SER A 90 -12.84 -1.23 -11.98
N THR A 91 -11.52 -1.21 -11.76
CA THR A 91 -10.56 -1.56 -12.81
C THR A 91 -10.53 -3.07 -13.07
N PHE A 92 -10.71 -3.88 -12.01
CA PHE A 92 -10.75 -5.34 -12.08
C PHE A 92 -11.96 -5.98 -11.37
N SER A 93 -12.85 -5.19 -10.74
CA SER A 93 -14.08 -5.72 -10.15
C SER A 93 -15.20 -5.87 -11.20
N HIS A 94 -16.32 -6.50 -10.83
CA HIS A 94 -17.48 -6.67 -11.72
C HIS A 94 -18.40 -5.45 -11.75
N LYS A 95 -18.46 -4.68 -10.65
CA LYS A 95 -19.30 -3.50 -10.51
C LYS A 95 -18.57 -2.43 -9.68
N PRO A 96 -18.79 -1.13 -9.95
CA PRO A 96 -18.31 -0.06 -9.09
C PRO A 96 -18.83 -0.19 -7.67
N TYR A 97 -17.94 -0.05 -6.69
CA TYR A 97 -18.36 0.03 -5.29
C TYR A 97 -18.86 1.44 -4.98
N ILE A 98 -20.09 1.54 -4.49
CA ILE A 98 -20.69 2.77 -3.98
C ILE A 98 -21.29 2.50 -2.59
N PHE A 99 -21.68 3.57 -1.89
CA PHE A 99 -22.40 3.48 -0.63
C PHE A 99 -23.49 4.55 -0.60
N ASN A 100 -24.50 4.34 0.24
CA ASN A 100 -25.57 5.29 0.47
C ASN A 100 -25.67 5.62 1.96
N ARG A 101 -26.54 6.58 2.30
CA ARG A 101 -26.77 7.03 3.67
C ARG A 101 -27.19 5.89 4.60
N ALA A 102 -28.08 5.01 4.16
CA ALA A 102 -28.55 3.88 4.98
C ALA A 102 -27.40 2.92 5.33
N ASN A 103 -26.49 2.65 4.39
CA ASN A 103 -25.29 1.86 4.64
C ASN A 103 -24.38 2.54 5.67
N LEU A 104 -24.13 3.85 5.51
CA LEU A 104 -23.34 4.62 6.46
C LEU A 104 -23.96 4.57 7.87
N GLU A 105 -25.26 4.85 8.01
CA GLU A 105 -25.95 4.85 9.30
C GLU A 105 -25.94 3.46 9.97
N LYS A 106 -26.04 2.39 9.17
CA LYS A 106 -25.96 1.02 9.66
C LYS A 106 -24.60 0.67 10.28
N TYR A 107 -23.50 1.10 9.65
CA TYR A 107 -22.14 0.65 10.03
C TYR A 107 -21.33 1.68 10.83
N ALA A 108 -21.69 2.96 10.78
CA ALA A 108 -21.02 4.04 11.51
C ALA A 108 -21.95 4.73 12.52
N GLY A 109 -23.20 4.29 12.65
CA GLY A 109 -24.21 4.99 13.42
C GLY A 109 -24.69 6.27 12.71
N SER A 110 -25.63 6.96 13.34
CA SER A 110 -26.30 8.12 12.75
C SER A 110 -25.64 9.47 13.06
N ALA A 111 -24.58 9.49 13.88
CA ALA A 111 -23.93 10.72 14.34
C ALA A 111 -23.52 11.66 13.18
N TYR A 112 -22.88 11.10 12.14
CA TYR A 112 -22.52 11.88 10.95
C TYR A 112 -23.74 12.48 10.26
N CYS A 113 -24.83 11.70 10.12
CA CYS A 113 -26.00 12.13 9.35
C CYS A 113 -26.91 13.08 10.13
N GLN A 114 -26.94 12.98 11.46
CA GLN A 114 -27.80 13.80 12.32
C GLN A 114 -27.39 15.28 12.32
N SER A 115 -26.09 15.56 12.39
CA SER A 115 -25.50 16.90 12.42
C SER A 115 -25.02 17.40 11.05
N CYS A 116 -25.22 16.62 9.97
CA CYS A 116 -24.74 16.98 8.64
C CYS A 116 -25.43 18.25 8.10
N PRO A 117 -24.69 19.29 7.71
CA PRO A 117 -25.26 20.48 7.07
C PRO A 117 -26.07 20.15 5.81
N LEU A 118 -25.65 19.12 5.07
CA LEU A 118 -26.30 18.66 3.85
C LEU A 118 -27.38 17.59 4.09
N ARG A 119 -27.84 17.36 5.33
CA ARG A 119 -28.79 16.28 5.65
C ARG A 119 -30.06 16.30 4.78
N ALA A 120 -30.64 17.48 4.54
CA ALA A 120 -31.88 17.63 3.77
C ALA A 120 -31.69 17.35 2.27
N GLY A 121 -30.55 17.74 1.71
CA GLY A 121 -30.19 17.55 0.30
C GLY A 121 -29.09 16.51 0.09
N CYS A 122 -29.01 15.50 0.96
CA CYS A 122 -27.84 14.63 1.03
C CYS A 122 -27.66 13.84 -0.29
N PRO A 123 -26.53 13.99 -1.00
CA PRO A 123 -26.30 13.34 -2.28
C PRO A 123 -26.11 11.81 -2.15
N LEU A 124 -26.03 11.30 -0.91
CA LEU A 124 -25.94 9.88 -0.58
C LEU A 124 -27.29 9.28 -0.19
N ASN A 125 -28.34 10.09 -0.05
CA ASN A 125 -29.64 9.67 0.47
C ASN A 125 -30.56 9.14 -0.64
N ASP A 126 -30.18 8.00 -1.21
CA ASP A 126 -30.96 7.35 -2.27
C ASP A 126 -30.74 5.82 -2.26
N SER A 127 -31.53 5.09 -3.03
CA SER A 127 -31.33 3.65 -3.23
C SER A 127 -30.04 3.38 -4.01
N TYR A 128 -29.50 2.17 -3.90
CA TYR A 128 -28.31 1.77 -4.66
C TYR A 128 -28.56 1.84 -6.17
N GLU A 129 -29.76 1.47 -6.60
CA GLU A 129 -30.19 1.48 -8.00
C GLU A 129 -30.20 2.90 -8.56
N ALA A 130 -30.80 3.85 -7.83
CA ALA A 130 -30.88 5.24 -8.23
C ALA A 130 -29.51 5.93 -8.22
N LEU A 131 -28.68 5.66 -7.19
CA LEU A 131 -27.29 6.13 -7.16
C LEU A 131 -26.49 5.57 -8.34
N ALA A 132 -26.61 4.28 -8.64
CA ALA A 132 -25.90 3.68 -9.75
C ALA A 132 -26.32 4.28 -11.10
N ALA A 133 -27.62 4.47 -11.33
CA ALA A 133 -28.14 5.10 -12.54
C ALA A 133 -27.64 6.54 -12.70
N ARG A 134 -27.58 7.30 -11.59
CA ARG A 134 -27.11 8.70 -11.59
C ARG A 134 -25.61 8.82 -11.77
N LEU A 135 -24.82 7.98 -11.10
CA LEU A 135 -23.36 8.03 -11.12
C LEU A 135 -22.77 7.39 -12.39
N PHE A 136 -23.47 6.41 -12.97
CA PHE A 136 -22.98 5.61 -14.10
C PHE A 136 -24.00 5.53 -15.24
N PRO A 137 -24.47 6.67 -15.80
CA PRO A 137 -25.56 6.68 -16.78
C PRO A 137 -25.19 6.01 -18.12
N ARG A 138 -23.89 5.88 -18.41
CA ARG A 138 -23.34 5.25 -19.62
C ARG A 138 -22.84 3.83 -19.39
N MET A 139 -23.07 3.27 -18.19
CA MET A 139 -22.63 1.91 -17.89
C MET A 139 -23.59 0.92 -18.55
N SER A 140 -23.29 0.55 -19.79
CA SER A 140 -23.88 -0.63 -20.42
C SER A 140 -23.49 -1.86 -19.58
N GLY A 141 -24.36 -2.86 -19.50
CA GLY A 141 -24.03 -4.16 -18.89
C GLY A 141 -22.93 -4.86 -19.67
N GLY A 142 -21.69 -4.41 -19.51
CA GLY A 142 -20.52 -4.92 -20.20
C GLY A 142 -20.11 -6.24 -19.59
N GLU A 143 -19.93 -7.24 -20.44
CA GLU A 143 -19.32 -8.53 -20.07
C GLU A 143 -18.00 -8.28 -19.34
N ALA A 144 -17.75 -9.10 -18.31
CA ALA A 144 -16.47 -9.09 -17.65
C ALA A 144 -15.40 -9.37 -18.71
N VAL A 145 -14.55 -8.37 -19.00
CA VAL A 145 -13.34 -8.61 -19.77
C VAL A 145 -12.54 -9.66 -19.00
N ASP A 146 -12.54 -10.89 -19.51
CA ASP A 146 -11.68 -11.97 -19.04
C ASP A 146 -10.26 -11.59 -19.45
N SER A 147 -9.61 -10.80 -18.61
CA SER A 147 -8.15 -10.78 -18.61
C SER A 147 -7.76 -12.19 -18.19
N GLY A 148 -7.46 -13.03 -19.17
CA GLY A 148 -6.93 -14.38 -18.96
C GLY A 148 -5.80 -14.38 -17.91
N PRO A 149 -5.37 -15.56 -17.44
CA PRO A 149 -4.39 -15.65 -16.35
C PRO A 149 -3.24 -14.68 -16.58
N LEU A 150 -2.98 -13.83 -15.58
CA LEU A 150 -1.82 -12.94 -15.62
C LEU A 150 -0.59 -13.79 -15.91
N PRO A 151 0.31 -13.34 -16.80
CA PRO A 151 1.53 -14.09 -17.08
C PRO A 151 2.23 -14.37 -15.75
N ALA A 152 2.76 -15.58 -15.62
CA ALA A 152 3.59 -15.92 -14.49
C ALA A 152 4.71 -14.88 -14.44
N VAL A 153 4.77 -14.13 -13.35
CA VAL A 153 5.94 -13.32 -13.07
C VAL A 153 6.97 -14.33 -12.61
N ASP A 154 8.08 -14.44 -13.35
CA ASP A 154 9.22 -15.22 -12.88
C ASP A 154 9.62 -14.63 -11.52
N GLY A 155 9.26 -15.34 -10.46
CA GLY A 155 9.74 -14.98 -9.13
C GLY A 155 11.25 -15.14 -9.20
N GLU A 156 12.00 -14.09 -8.87
CA GLU A 156 13.37 -14.27 -8.41
C GLU A 156 13.27 -15.10 -7.12
N HIS A 157 13.28 -16.43 -7.26
CA HIS A 157 13.31 -17.37 -6.17
C HIS A 157 14.71 -17.25 -5.60
N GLY A 158 14.86 -16.36 -4.62
CA GLY A 158 16.16 -16.10 -4.03
C GLY A 158 16.76 -17.36 -3.44
N THR A 159 18.05 -17.50 -3.68
CA THR A 159 18.90 -18.42 -2.95
C THR A 159 18.78 -18.17 -1.45
N ALA A 160 18.80 -19.27 -0.70
CA ALA A 160 18.75 -19.31 0.76
C ALA A 160 19.68 -18.27 1.42
N THR A 161 19.32 -17.91 2.66
CA THR A 161 20.01 -17.10 3.67
C THR A 161 21.47 -17.52 3.90
N ALA A 162 22.31 -17.44 2.88
CA ALA A 162 23.74 -17.67 3.00
C ALA A 162 24.35 -16.43 3.67
N GLN A 163 25.16 -16.65 4.70
CA GLN A 163 26.01 -15.60 5.25
C GLN A 163 26.91 -15.10 4.11
N VAL A 164 26.82 -13.80 3.83
CA VAL A 164 27.81 -13.14 2.97
C VAL A 164 29.07 -12.96 3.81
N HIS A 165 30.16 -13.60 3.41
CA HIS A 165 31.44 -13.50 4.11
C HIS A 165 32.21 -12.26 3.64
N GLY A 166 32.90 -11.58 4.57
CA GLY A 166 33.77 -10.44 4.29
C GLY A 166 33.42 -9.19 5.10
N GLN A 167 34.03 -8.06 4.73
CA GLN A 167 33.71 -6.75 5.30
C GLN A 167 32.47 -6.22 4.59
N THR A 168 31.33 -6.23 5.27
CA THR A 168 30.02 -5.88 4.71
C THR A 168 29.40 -4.70 5.45
N ILE A 169 28.46 -4.02 4.79
CA ILE A 169 27.43 -3.22 5.45
C ILE A 169 26.05 -3.75 5.11
N VAL A 170 25.05 -3.40 5.92
CA VAL A 170 23.63 -3.66 5.61
C VAL A 170 22.95 -2.36 5.21
N TRP A 171 22.34 -2.33 4.02
CA TRP A 171 21.44 -1.25 3.61
C TRP A 171 19.99 -1.65 3.88
N VAL A 172 19.33 -0.94 4.80
CA VAL A 172 17.91 -1.12 5.15
C VAL A 172 17.06 -0.11 4.38
N HIS A 173 15.95 -0.57 3.76
CA HIS A 173 15.02 0.24 2.97
C HIS A 173 13.57 0.07 3.44
N GLY A 174 12.68 0.96 2.99
CA GLY A 174 11.33 1.15 3.55
C GLY A 174 10.35 0.00 3.39
N ASP A 175 10.64 -0.99 2.54
CA ASP A 175 9.80 -2.19 2.40
C ASP A 175 10.14 -3.26 3.46
N MET A 176 11.25 -3.08 4.21
CA MET A 176 11.75 -4.01 5.23
C MET A 176 12.26 -3.28 6.47
N LEU A 177 11.36 -2.54 7.13
CA LEU A 177 11.64 -1.79 8.35
C LEU A 177 11.39 -2.66 9.61
N SER A 178 12.16 -3.74 9.74
CA SER A 178 12.02 -4.71 10.83
C SER A 178 13.38 -5.19 11.33
N PRO A 179 13.56 -5.38 12.66
CA PRO A 179 14.79 -5.98 13.21
C PRO A 179 14.92 -7.46 12.84
N GLN A 180 13.83 -8.09 12.37
CA GLN A 180 13.80 -9.44 11.84
C GLN A 180 14.08 -9.50 10.33
N SER A 181 14.43 -8.39 9.67
CA SER A 181 14.73 -8.42 8.24
C SER A 181 15.88 -9.38 7.93
N VAL A 182 15.74 -10.11 6.82
CA VAL A 182 16.72 -11.15 6.41
C VAL A 182 18.14 -10.62 6.26
N ALA A 183 18.31 -9.36 5.86
CA ALA A 183 19.62 -8.73 5.70
C ALA A 183 20.33 -8.50 7.04
N LEU A 184 19.59 -8.00 8.05
CA LEU A 184 20.15 -7.82 9.40
C LEU A 184 20.46 -9.16 10.07
N GLN A 185 19.59 -10.15 9.91
CA GLN A 185 19.78 -11.48 10.49
C GLN A 185 20.97 -12.23 9.85
N ALA A 186 21.19 -12.07 8.54
CA ALA A 186 22.30 -12.70 7.84
C ALA A 186 23.67 -12.06 8.13
N GLN A 187 23.70 -10.83 8.67
CA GLN A 187 24.91 -10.05 8.91
C GLN A 187 24.94 -9.47 10.34
N PRO A 188 24.92 -10.32 11.38
CA PRO A 188 24.87 -9.86 12.76
C PRO A 188 26.12 -9.04 13.11
N GLY A 189 25.92 -7.83 13.64
CA GLY A 189 27.00 -6.92 14.04
C GLY A 189 27.65 -6.13 12.90
N ALA A 190 27.25 -6.36 11.64
CA ALA A 190 27.69 -5.52 10.54
C ALA A 190 27.13 -4.10 10.69
N PRO A 191 27.88 -3.04 10.33
CA PRO A 191 27.34 -1.69 10.30
C PRO A 191 26.15 -1.62 9.35
N ALA A 192 25.03 -1.06 9.81
CA ALA A 192 23.83 -0.91 9.00
C ALA A 192 23.46 0.55 8.81
N ILE A 193 22.85 0.87 7.67
CA ILE A 193 22.46 2.22 7.29
C ILE A 193 21.02 2.25 6.80
N TRP A 194 20.31 3.30 7.23
CA TRP A 194 19.08 3.80 6.62
C TRP A 194 19.34 5.19 6.04
N VAL A 195 18.75 5.49 4.87
CA VAL A 195 18.81 6.82 4.28
C VAL A 195 17.41 7.36 4.03
N TRP A 196 17.12 8.52 4.62
CA TRP A 196 15.97 9.33 4.23
C TRP A 196 16.18 9.90 2.83
N ASP A 197 15.43 9.36 1.88
CA ASP A 197 15.52 9.67 0.47
C ASP A 197 14.82 11.00 0.13
N ASP A 198 15.61 12.03 -0.20
CA ASP A 198 15.08 13.38 -0.45
C ASP A 198 14.12 13.44 -1.64
N GLU A 199 14.38 12.68 -2.70
CA GLU A 199 13.51 12.67 -3.89
C GLU A 199 12.19 11.95 -3.57
N LEU A 200 12.23 10.86 -2.80
CA LEU A 200 11.01 10.18 -2.34
C LEU A 200 10.17 11.08 -1.43
N LEU A 201 10.81 11.76 -0.47
CA LEU A 201 10.16 12.69 0.44
C LEU A 201 9.49 13.84 -0.33
N ALA A 202 10.18 14.42 -1.31
CA ALA A 202 9.64 15.47 -2.17
C ALA A 202 8.45 14.99 -3.01
N ALA A 203 8.54 13.79 -3.58
CA ALA A 203 7.51 13.25 -4.48
C ALA A 203 6.24 12.80 -3.74
N GLN A 204 6.37 12.14 -2.58
CA GLN A 204 5.25 11.55 -1.84
C GLN A 204 4.58 12.53 -0.87
N ARG A 205 5.23 13.66 -0.58
CA ARG A 205 4.76 14.68 0.37
C ARG A 205 4.34 14.08 1.71
N ILE A 206 5.13 13.11 2.20
CA ILE A 206 4.81 12.32 3.40
C ILE A 206 4.51 13.26 4.59
N SER A 207 3.40 13.03 5.28
CA SER A 207 3.01 13.86 6.42
C SER A 207 4.02 13.74 7.56
N LEU A 208 4.17 14.80 8.35
CA LEU A 208 5.06 14.80 9.52
C LEU A 208 4.77 13.63 10.45
N LYS A 209 3.49 13.31 10.67
CA LYS A 209 3.08 12.18 11.51
C LYS A 209 3.62 10.84 11.01
N ARG A 210 3.53 10.60 9.71
CA ARG A 210 4.07 9.38 9.08
C ARG A 210 5.60 9.37 9.12
N ILE A 211 6.26 10.52 8.97
CA ILE A 211 7.71 10.64 9.17
C ILE A 211 8.11 10.29 10.60
N VAL A 212 7.41 10.82 11.61
CA VAL A 212 7.67 10.54 13.03
C VAL A 212 7.47 9.06 13.34
N PHE A 213 6.38 8.45 12.88
CA PHE A 213 6.14 7.02 13.06
C PHE A 213 7.26 6.16 12.46
N LEU A 214 7.65 6.43 11.21
CA LEU A 214 8.76 5.73 10.57
C LEU A 214 10.10 5.96 11.30
N TYR A 215 10.31 7.16 11.85
CA TYR A 215 11.49 7.47 12.65
C TYR A 215 11.51 6.69 13.96
N GLU A 216 10.37 6.56 14.65
CA GLU A 216 10.24 5.73 15.86
C GLU A 216 10.57 4.26 15.54
N CYS A 217 10.07 3.71 14.44
CA CYS A 217 10.44 2.37 13.99
C CYS A 217 11.95 2.24 13.72
N LEU A 218 12.59 3.28 13.15
CA LEU A 218 14.02 3.28 12.90
C LEU A 218 14.87 3.28 14.17
N LEU A 219 14.38 3.90 15.25
CA LEU A 219 15.09 3.91 16.55
C LEU A 219 15.18 2.51 17.18
N GLU A 220 14.30 1.58 16.77
CA GLU A 220 14.35 0.18 17.20
C GLU A 220 15.33 -0.67 16.37
N LEU A 221 15.86 -0.12 15.26
CA LEU A 221 16.78 -0.82 14.38
C LEU A 221 18.25 -0.44 14.68
N PRO A 222 19.20 -1.38 14.53
CA PRO A 222 20.62 -1.10 14.73
C PRO A 222 21.24 -0.38 13.51
N VAL A 223 20.64 0.73 13.07
CA VAL A 223 21.03 1.46 11.87
C VAL A 223 21.57 2.85 12.18
N VAL A 224 22.56 3.29 11.40
CA VAL A 224 22.91 4.70 11.29
C VAL A 224 21.90 5.37 10.35
N ILE A 225 21.22 6.39 10.84
CA ILE A 225 20.23 7.16 10.08
C ILE A 225 20.94 8.31 9.37
N ARG A 226 20.84 8.36 8.05
CA ARG A 226 21.30 9.47 7.20
C ARG A 226 20.16 10.03 6.37
N ARG A 227 20.42 11.09 5.60
CA ARG A 227 19.48 11.73 4.68
C ARG A 227 20.23 12.25 3.46
N GLY A 228 19.66 12.04 2.27
CA GLY A 228 20.22 12.54 1.03
C GLY A 228 19.89 11.67 -0.16
N ASP A 229 20.80 11.65 -1.14
CA ASP A 229 20.78 10.67 -2.22
C ASP A 229 21.17 9.28 -1.68
N VAL A 230 20.25 8.32 -1.78
CA VAL A 230 20.41 7.00 -1.14
C VAL A 230 21.68 6.28 -1.61
N ALA A 231 21.97 6.30 -2.91
CA ALA A 231 23.13 5.59 -3.44
C ALA A 231 24.44 6.21 -2.94
N ALA A 232 24.55 7.55 -2.97
CA ALA A 232 25.72 8.26 -2.48
C ALA A 232 25.96 7.99 -0.99
N GLU A 233 24.92 8.14 -0.16
CA GLU A 233 25.03 7.95 1.30
C GLU A 233 25.41 6.52 1.69
N VAL A 234 24.84 5.51 1.00
CA VAL A 234 25.18 4.10 1.23
C VAL A 234 26.62 3.80 0.82
N LEU A 235 27.09 4.33 -0.32
CA LEU A 235 28.48 4.14 -0.77
C LEU A 235 29.48 4.82 0.17
N ASP A 236 29.19 6.04 0.61
CA ASP A 236 30.05 6.77 1.54
C ASP A 236 30.12 6.08 2.90
N PHE A 237 28.99 5.56 3.38
CA PHE A 237 28.96 4.74 4.59
C PHE A 237 29.74 3.43 4.42
N ALA A 238 29.61 2.74 3.29
CA ALA A 238 30.36 1.52 3.00
C ALA A 238 31.87 1.77 3.00
N ARG A 239 32.33 2.84 2.33
CA ARG A 239 33.75 3.22 2.29
C ARG A 239 34.29 3.58 3.67
N ALA A 240 33.53 4.35 4.46
CA ALA A 240 33.92 4.70 5.82
C ALA A 240 34.01 3.47 6.75
N ALA A 241 33.17 2.47 6.53
CA ALA A 241 33.20 1.20 7.26
C ALA A 241 34.26 0.20 6.74
N GLY A 242 34.98 0.53 5.66
CA GLY A 242 35.91 -0.39 4.99
C GLY A 242 35.21 -1.60 4.35
N ALA A 243 33.91 -1.51 4.07
CA ALA A 243 33.16 -2.59 3.47
C ALA A 243 33.46 -2.74 1.98
N ARG A 244 33.35 -3.97 1.50
CA ARG A 244 33.55 -4.35 0.09
C ARG A 244 32.28 -4.84 -0.58
N THR A 245 31.23 -5.11 0.21
CA THR A 245 29.94 -5.61 -0.26
C THR A 245 28.83 -4.95 0.53
N ILE A 246 27.77 -4.54 -0.17
CA ILE A 246 26.52 -4.07 0.42
C ILE A 246 25.56 -5.24 0.47
N VAL A 247 24.96 -5.51 1.63
CA VAL A 247 23.92 -6.54 1.78
C VAL A 247 22.58 -5.84 2.00
N THR A 248 21.53 -6.29 1.33
CA THR A 248 20.18 -5.72 1.48
C THR A 248 19.10 -6.78 1.27
N ALA A 249 17.85 -6.46 1.57
CA ALA A 249 16.71 -7.32 1.31
C ALA A 249 16.12 -7.05 -0.08
N ALA A 250 15.44 -8.04 -0.65
CA ALA A 250 14.74 -7.88 -1.91
C ALA A 250 13.54 -6.94 -1.75
N SER A 251 13.29 -6.12 -2.78
CA SER A 251 12.13 -5.26 -2.85
C SER A 251 11.53 -5.27 -4.27
N PRO A 252 10.19 -5.30 -4.40
CA PRO A 252 9.52 -5.15 -5.69
C PRO A 252 9.51 -3.69 -6.20
N SER A 253 10.04 -2.74 -5.42
CA SER A 253 10.01 -1.32 -5.75
C SER A 253 10.87 -1.00 -6.99
N PRO A 254 10.32 -0.36 -8.03
CA PRO A 254 11.12 0.12 -9.16
C PRO A 254 12.22 1.10 -8.73
N ARG A 255 11.97 1.85 -7.64
CA ARG A 255 12.94 2.78 -7.05
C ARG A 255 14.11 2.03 -6.42
N PHE A 256 13.85 0.94 -5.71
CA PHE A 256 14.90 0.06 -5.19
C PHE A 256 15.78 -0.47 -6.33
N ALA A 257 15.19 -0.98 -7.42
CA ALA A 257 15.95 -1.47 -8.56
C ALA A 257 16.83 -0.37 -9.21
N ALA A 258 16.35 0.87 -9.26
CA ALA A 258 17.14 2.01 -9.75
C ALA A 258 18.32 2.36 -8.84
N ILE A 259 18.11 2.38 -7.51
CA ILE A 259 19.18 2.64 -6.53
C ILE A 259 20.21 1.51 -6.57
N ARG A 260 19.76 0.25 -6.57
CA ARG A 260 20.63 -0.93 -6.66
C ARG A 260 21.56 -0.87 -7.87
N ARG A 261 21.04 -0.56 -9.06
CA ARG A 261 21.86 -0.41 -10.27
C ARG A 261 22.95 0.66 -10.13
N ARG A 262 22.68 1.75 -9.41
CA ARG A 262 23.68 2.80 -9.14
C ARG A 262 24.75 2.32 -8.15
N LEU A 263 24.35 1.58 -7.11
CA LEU A 263 25.28 0.99 -6.14
C LEU A 263 26.21 -0.04 -6.82
N GLU A 264 25.65 -0.93 -7.64
CA GLU A 264 26.37 -2.00 -8.35
C GLU A 264 27.41 -1.50 -9.36
N GLN A 265 27.36 -0.22 -9.76
CA GLN A 265 28.41 0.40 -10.57
C GLN A 265 29.73 0.57 -9.80
N GLU A 266 29.68 0.60 -8.47
CA GLU A 266 30.82 0.89 -7.61
C GLU A 266 31.14 -0.21 -6.60
N MET A 267 30.12 -0.91 -6.09
CA MET A 267 30.30 -1.95 -5.08
C MET A 267 29.29 -3.09 -5.29
N PRO A 268 29.71 -4.36 -5.16
CA PRO A 268 28.79 -5.49 -5.19
C PRO A 268 27.64 -5.35 -4.19
N VAL A 269 26.42 -5.61 -4.66
CA VAL A 269 25.20 -5.63 -3.83
C VAL A 269 24.65 -7.06 -3.77
N ALA A 270 24.69 -7.66 -2.58
CA ALA A 270 24.04 -8.94 -2.30
C ALA A 270 22.59 -8.71 -1.86
N VAL A 271 21.64 -9.18 -2.66
CA VAL A 271 20.20 -9.08 -2.36
C VAL A 271 19.71 -10.40 -1.79
N LEU A 272 19.23 -10.37 -0.54
CA LEU A 272 18.68 -11.52 0.14
C LEU A 272 17.15 -11.53 0.00
N HIS A 273 16.58 -12.72 -0.20
CA HIS A 273 15.13 -12.88 -0.32
C HIS A 273 14.57 -13.51 0.94
N GLU A 274 13.38 -13.07 1.32
CA GLU A 274 12.65 -13.71 2.40
C GLU A 274 12.16 -15.08 2.00
N SER A 275 12.16 -15.99 2.96
CA SER A 275 11.43 -17.24 2.84
C SER A 275 9.95 -16.92 2.62
N PRO A 276 9.31 -17.50 1.59
CA PRO A 276 7.89 -17.26 1.35
C PRO A 276 7.06 -17.57 2.59
N PHE A 277 6.13 -16.66 2.93
CA PHE A 277 5.21 -16.85 4.05
C PHE A 277 4.39 -18.15 3.95
N ALA A 278 4.09 -18.57 2.73
CA ALA A 278 3.33 -19.78 2.45
C ALA A 278 3.93 -20.53 1.26
N THR A 279 3.91 -21.86 1.33
CA THR A 279 4.29 -22.72 0.21
C THR A 279 3.08 -22.92 -0.67
N ALA A 280 3.14 -22.41 -1.90
CA ALA A 280 2.06 -22.54 -2.86
C ALA A 280 2.35 -23.60 -3.94
N PRO A 281 1.32 -24.37 -4.37
CA PRO A 281 1.43 -25.18 -5.58
C PRO A 281 1.61 -24.27 -6.81
N ARG A 282 2.35 -24.72 -7.83
CA ARG A 282 2.71 -23.94 -9.05
C ARG A 282 1.54 -23.25 -9.75
N ALA A 283 0.31 -23.78 -9.64
CA ALA A 283 -0.88 -23.17 -10.23
C ALA A 283 -1.81 -22.56 -9.16
N LEU A 284 -1.77 -21.22 -9.05
CA LEU A 284 -2.65 -20.45 -8.18
C LEU A 284 -3.71 -19.71 -8.98
N ASP A 285 -4.97 -19.78 -8.51
CA ASP A 285 -6.04 -18.88 -8.99
C ASP A 285 -6.05 -17.65 -8.08
N LEU A 286 -5.32 -16.61 -8.50
CA LEU A 286 -5.18 -15.38 -7.74
C LEU A 286 -6.37 -14.41 -7.92
N ARG A 287 -7.41 -14.80 -8.67
CA ARG A 287 -8.59 -13.94 -8.88
C ARG A 287 -9.42 -13.75 -7.61
N ARG A 288 -9.33 -14.69 -6.65
CA ARG A 288 -10.05 -14.62 -5.38
C ARG A 288 -9.15 -15.05 -4.23
N PHE A 289 -8.99 -14.19 -3.24
CA PHE A 289 -8.23 -14.48 -2.03
C PHE A 289 -8.67 -15.81 -1.39
N SER A 290 -9.98 -16.07 -1.26
CA SER A 290 -10.46 -17.32 -0.66
C SER A 290 -10.07 -18.60 -1.41
N ARG A 291 -9.89 -18.53 -2.75
CA ARG A 291 -9.41 -19.66 -3.56
C ARG A 291 -7.91 -19.88 -3.37
N TYR A 292 -7.14 -18.80 -3.31
CA TYR A 292 -5.73 -18.83 -2.95
C TYR A 292 -5.53 -19.37 -1.53
N TRP A 293 -6.19 -18.75 -0.54
CA TRP A 293 -6.06 -19.07 0.88
C TRP A 293 -6.32 -20.54 1.17
N ARG A 294 -7.40 -21.12 0.61
CA ARG A 294 -7.71 -22.56 0.76
C ARG A 294 -6.57 -23.49 0.31
N LYS A 295 -5.74 -23.06 -0.65
CA LYS A 295 -4.60 -23.87 -1.14
C LYS A 295 -3.39 -23.76 -0.23
N VAL A 296 -3.22 -22.64 0.47
CA VAL A 296 -1.97 -22.31 1.19
C VAL A 296 -2.14 -22.29 2.71
N GLU A 297 -3.36 -22.20 3.23
CA GLU A 297 -3.65 -22.07 4.67
C GLU A 297 -2.99 -23.15 5.51
N ARG A 298 -2.90 -24.39 4.99
CA ARG A 298 -2.27 -25.53 5.68
C ARG A 298 -0.75 -25.42 5.80
N SER A 299 -0.12 -24.63 4.94
CA SER A 299 1.32 -24.35 5.02
C SER A 299 1.65 -23.23 6.01
N VAL A 300 0.65 -22.43 6.39
CA VAL A 300 0.80 -21.26 7.26
C VAL A 300 0.33 -21.56 8.67
N LEU A 301 -0.87 -22.15 8.80
CA LEU A 301 -1.49 -22.47 10.07
C LEU A 301 -1.22 -23.93 10.42
N PRO A 302 -0.57 -24.24 11.56
CA PRO A 302 -0.43 -25.62 12.00
C PRO A 302 -1.82 -26.22 12.25
N GLN A 303 -2.04 -27.46 11.78
CA GLN A 303 -3.30 -28.15 12.03
C GLN A 303 -3.48 -28.37 13.53
N SER A 304 -4.43 -27.68 14.15
CA SER A 304 -4.93 -28.01 15.48
C SER A 304 -5.64 -29.37 15.41
N GLY A 305 -4.90 -30.46 15.54
CA GLY A 305 -5.47 -31.81 15.38
C GLY A 305 -4.48 -32.96 15.29
N ALA A 306 -3.40 -32.95 16.05
CA ALA A 306 -2.68 -34.17 16.39
C ALA A 306 -2.67 -34.31 17.92
N ARG A 307 -3.47 -35.24 18.45
CA ARG A 307 -3.28 -35.74 19.81
C ARG A 307 -1.82 -36.18 19.91
N ARG A 308 -1.09 -35.63 20.87
CA ARG A 308 0.11 -36.28 21.37
C ARG A 308 -0.39 -37.44 22.22
N ASP A 309 -0.34 -38.64 21.66
CA ASP A 309 -0.48 -39.86 22.46
C ASP A 309 0.74 -39.93 23.38
N VAL A 310 0.47 -39.89 24.69
CA VAL A 310 1.31 -40.40 25.77
C VAL A 310 0.54 -41.56 26.39
#